data_AF-A0A069D446-F1
#
_entry.id   AF-A0A069D446-F1
#
_cell.length_a   1.000
_cell.length_b   1.000
_cell.length_c   1.000
_cell.angle_alpha   90.00
_cell.angle_beta   90.00
_cell.angle_gamma   90.00
#
_symmetry.space_group_name_H-M   'P 1'
#
loop_
_entity.id
_entity.type
_entity.pdbx_description
1 polymer ?
#
loop_
_entity_poly.entity_id
_entity_poly.type
_entity_poly.pdbx_seq_one_letter_code
_entity_poly.pdbx_strand_id
1 'polypeptide(L)'
;MIRLYCEKKEGNQELCASCKELIAYAHARLDHCPFGEQKGMCKYCKIHCYSPQKRKEIKKVMRFAGPRMLLYAPWQVIKHWLKK
;
A
#
# COMPACT_ATOMS: atom_id res chain seq x y z
N MET A 1 -5.70 -0.16 -1.97
CA MET A 1 -4.98 1.09 -2.31
C MET A 1 -4.50 1.13 -3.75
N ILE A 2 -3.75 0.13 -4.22
CA ILE A 2 -3.25 0.10 -5.61
C ILE A 2 -4.40 0.06 -6.62
N ARG A 3 -5.46 -0.73 -6.38
CA ARG A 3 -6.66 -0.73 -7.24
C ARG A 3 -7.32 0.65 -7.36
N LEU A 4 -7.54 1.33 -6.22
CA LEU A 4 -8.09 2.69 -6.20
C LEU A 4 -7.21 3.68 -6.98
N TYR A 5 -5.89 3.53 -6.92
CA TYR A 5 -4.97 4.35 -7.71
C TYR A 5 -5.13 4.08 -9.21
N CYS A 6 -5.15 2.81 -9.62
CA CYS A 6 -5.34 2.41 -11.01
C CYS A 6 -6.66 2.96 -11.57
N GLU A 7 -7.76 2.77 -10.85
CA GLU A 7 -9.09 3.21 -11.29
C GLU A 7 -9.23 4.74 -11.32
N LYS A 8 -8.79 5.44 -10.26
CA LYS A 8 -9.07 6.88 -10.09
C LYS A 8 -7.96 7.80 -10.59
N LYS A 9 -6.71 7.34 -10.66
CA LYS A 9 -5.58 8.15 -11.15
C LYS A 9 -5.19 7.81 -12.57
N GLU A 10 -5.18 6.53 -12.93
CA GLU A 10 -4.83 6.09 -14.30
C GLU A 10 -6.06 5.96 -15.19
N GLY A 11 -7.27 5.86 -14.62
CA GLY A 11 -8.53 5.81 -15.38
C GLY A 11 -8.83 4.44 -15.98
N ASN A 12 -8.10 3.40 -15.57
CA ASN A 12 -8.31 2.05 -16.07
C ASN A 12 -9.55 1.42 -15.41
N GLN A 13 -10.38 0.73 -16.18
CA GLN A 13 -11.52 -0.03 -15.64
C GLN A 13 -11.08 -1.28 -14.87
N GLU A 14 -9.93 -1.84 -15.24
CA GLU A 14 -9.33 -2.99 -14.58
C GLU A 14 -7.90 -2.68 -14.11
N LEU A 15 -7.33 -3.56 -13.29
CA LEU A 15 -5.93 -3.43 -12.88
C LEU A 15 -5.00 -3.55 -14.11
N CYS A 16 -4.27 -2.48 -14.41
CA CYS A 16 -3.25 -2.47 -15.45
C CYS A 16 -2.08 -3.41 -15.08
N ALA A 17 -1.25 -3.76 -16.06
CA ALA A 17 -0.12 -4.66 -15.87
C ALA A 17 0.86 -4.17 -14.78
N SER A 18 1.16 -2.86 -14.73
CA SER A 18 2.08 -2.30 -13.74
C SER A 18 1.51 -2.39 -12.32
N CYS A 19 0.21 -2.12 -12.14
CA CYS A 19 -0.47 -2.23 -10.86
C CYS A 19 -0.59 -3.69 -10.40
N LYS A 20 -0.85 -4.63 -11.32
CA LYS A 20 -0.83 -6.07 -11.03
C LYS A 20 0.55 -6.52 -10.55
N GLU A 21 1.61 -6.12 -11.25
CA GLU A 21 2.98 -6.44 -10.86
C GLU A 21 3.34 -5.84 -9.50
N LEU A 22 2.96 -4.59 -9.24
CA LEU A 22 3.22 -3.94 -7.95
C LEU A 22 2.49 -4.63 -6.79
N ILE A 23 1.26 -5.10 -7.01
CA ILE A 23 0.50 -5.89 -6.03
C ILE A 23 1.21 -7.22 -5.78
N ALA A 24 1.53 -7.98 -6.83
CA ALA A 24 2.21 -9.27 -6.70
C ALA A 24 3.56 -9.12 -5.97
N TYR A 25 4.34 -8.10 -6.32
CA TYR A 25 5.58 -7.78 -5.63
C TYR A 25 5.36 -7.47 -4.14
N ALA A 26 4.34 -6.68 -3.81
CA ALA A 26 4.03 -6.34 -2.43
C ALA A 26 3.64 -7.58 -1.61
N HIS A 27 2.81 -8.47 -2.16
CA HIS A 27 2.42 -9.73 -1.53
C HIS A 27 3.63 -10.64 -1.29
N ALA A 28 4.44 -10.89 -2.33
CA ALA A 28 5.63 -11.71 -2.18
C ALA A 28 6.57 -11.21 -1.08
N ARG A 29 6.68 -9.89 -0.87
CA ARG A 29 7.49 -9.32 0.23
C ARG A 29 6.84 -9.43 1.60
N LEU A 30 5.51 -9.48 1.67
CA LEU A 30 4.78 -9.70 2.91
C LEU A 30 4.87 -11.17 3.34
N ASP A 31 4.72 -12.10 2.40
CA ASP A 31 4.80 -13.54 2.66
C ASP A 31 6.16 -13.96 3.23
N HIS A 32 7.24 -13.30 2.77
CA HIS A 32 8.60 -13.52 3.26
C HIS A 32 9.04 -12.53 4.35
N CYS A 33 8.09 -11.82 4.99
CA CYS A 33 8.45 -10.82 5.98
C CYS A 33 8.89 -11.49 7.30
N PRO A 34 10.10 -11.21 7.81
CA PRO A 34 10.57 -11.82 9.06
C PRO A 34 9.77 -11.39 10.29
N PHE A 35 8.99 -10.30 10.18
CA PHE A 35 8.13 -9.80 11.26
C PHE A 35 6.72 -10.42 11.24
N GLY A 36 6.33 -11.12 10.16
CA GLY A 36 5.02 -11.77 10.02
C GLY A 36 3.84 -10.88 10.44
N GLU A 37 2.95 -11.42 11.27
CA GLU A 37 1.76 -10.73 11.81
C GLU A 37 2.10 -9.60 12.80
N GLN A 38 3.28 -9.62 13.43
CA GLN A 38 3.73 -8.55 14.34
C GLN A 38 4.24 -7.31 13.57
N LYS A 39 4.20 -7.36 12.25
CA LYS A 39 4.67 -6.29 11.37
C LYS A 39 3.79 -5.05 11.53
N GLY A 40 4.41 -3.95 12.00
CA GLY A 40 3.82 -2.61 11.92
C GLY A 40 3.82 -2.03 10.50
N MET A 41 3.62 -0.71 10.40
CA MET A 41 3.65 -0.04 9.10
C MET A 41 5.04 -0.15 8.43
N CYS A 42 5.07 -0.44 7.13
CA CYS A 42 6.31 -0.52 6.34
C CYS A 42 7.22 0.72 6.46
N LYS A 43 6.64 1.91 6.74
CA LYS A 43 7.40 3.16 6.94
C LYS A 43 8.27 3.19 8.19
N TYR A 44 7.94 2.37 9.19
CA TYR A 44 8.69 2.21 10.46
C TYR A 44 9.47 0.89 10.51
N CYS A 45 9.48 0.15 9.42
CA CYS A 45 10.17 -1.12 9.37
C CYS A 45 11.69 -0.89 9.41
N LYS A 46 12.39 -1.63 10.28
CA LYS A 46 13.85 -1.53 10.42
C LYS A 46 14.61 -2.08 9.21
N ILE A 47 13.97 -2.93 8.41
CA ILE A 47 14.57 -3.54 7.21
C ILE A 47 14.09 -2.87 5.93
N HIS A 48 14.98 -2.80 4.94
CA HIS A 48 14.69 -2.28 3.62
C HIS A 48 14.38 -3.42 2.64
N CYS A 49 13.15 -3.92 2.67
CA CYS A 49 12.72 -5.06 1.84
C CYS A 49 12.29 -4.70 0.41
N TYR A 50 11.89 -3.44 0.16
CA TYR A 50 11.50 -2.99 -1.18
C TYR A 50 12.68 -2.45 -1.96
N SER A 51 12.77 -2.83 -3.24
CA SER A 51 13.72 -2.24 -4.19
C SER A 51 13.48 -0.73 -4.33
N PRO A 52 14.52 0.07 -4.63
CA PRO A 52 14.37 1.52 -4.72
C PRO A 52 13.30 1.97 -5.72
N GLN A 53 13.17 1.29 -6.85
CA GLN A 53 12.18 1.60 -7.90
C GLN A 53 10.75 1.29 -7.42
N LYS A 54 10.49 0.07 -6.94
CA LYS A 54 9.17 -0.33 -6.41
C LYS A 54 8.78 0.49 -5.18
N ARG A 55 9.75 0.91 -4.37
CA ARG A 55 9.52 1.82 -3.24
C ARG A 55 9.02 3.19 -3.70
N LYS A 56 9.53 3.73 -4.81
CA LYS A 56 9.03 5.00 -5.37
C LYS A 56 7.61 4.84 -5.89
N GLU A 57 7.32 3.75 -6.60
CA GLU A 57 5.98 3.44 -7.12
C GLU A 57 4.94 3.31 -6.01
N ILE A 58 5.22 2.47 -4.99
CA ILE A 58 4.28 2.30 -3.88
C ILE A 58 4.08 3.61 -3.11
N LYS A 59 5.11 4.44 -2.94
CA LYS A 59 4.96 5.76 -2.31
C LYS A 59 4.02 6.69 -3.11
N LYS A 60 4.10 6.67 -4.45
CA LYS A 60 3.16 7.42 -5.30
C LYS A 60 1.73 6.96 -5.09
N VAL A 61 1.51 5.64 -5.09
CA VAL A 61 0.20 5.04 -4.81
C VAL A 61 -0.30 5.46 -3.43
N MET A 62 0.52 5.31 -2.40
CA MET A 62 0.15 5.64 -1.01
C MET A 62 -0.17 7.12 -0.84
N ARG A 63 0.57 8.03 -1.47
CA ARG A 63 0.32 9.48 -1.41
C ARG A 63 -1.02 9.86 -2.03
N PHE A 64 -1.44 9.14 -3.08
CA PHE A 64 -2.73 9.38 -3.72
C PHE A 64 -3.88 8.68 -2.99
N ALA A 65 -3.74 7.38 -2.71
CA ALA A 65 -4.79 6.54 -2.14
C ALA A 65 -4.95 6.72 -0.62
N GLY A 66 -3.88 7.08 0.10
CA GLY A 66 -3.86 7.24 1.56
C GLY A 66 -4.91 8.23 2.10
N PRO A 67 -4.90 9.51 1.71
CA PRO A 67 -5.91 10.46 2.17
C PRO A 67 -7.32 10.11 1.66
N ARG A 68 -7.42 9.49 0.49
CA ARG A 68 -8.71 9.08 -0.09
C ARG A 68 -9.31 7.88 0.63
N MET A 69 -8.50 7.02 1.23
CA MET A 69 -8.98 5.91 2.06
C MET A 69 -9.81 6.37 3.26
N LEU A 70 -9.62 7.60 3.74
CA LEU A 70 -10.48 8.21 4.79
C LEU A 70 -11.95 8.26 4.36
N LEU A 71 -12.22 8.44 3.07
CA LEU A 71 -13.58 8.50 2.51
C LEU A 71 -14.19 7.11 2.33
N TYR A 72 -13.37 6.07 2.14
CA TYR A 72 -13.84 4.71 1.84
C TYR A 72 -13.85 3.78 3.07
N ALA A 73 -13.02 4.04 4.08
CA ALA A 73 -12.93 3.23 5.31
C ALA A 73 -12.74 4.10 6.57
N PRO A 74 -13.69 5.01 6.87
CA PRO A 74 -13.56 5.97 7.96
C PRO A 74 -13.38 5.31 9.34
N TRP A 75 -14.04 4.18 9.59
CA TRP A 75 -13.96 3.48 10.88
C TRP A 75 -12.57 2.91 11.20
N GLN A 76 -11.86 2.40 10.18
CA GLN A 76 -10.49 1.88 10.35
C GLN A 76 -9.51 2.99 10.70
N VAL A 77 -9.73 4.20 10.18
CA VAL A 77 -8.92 5.38 10.46
C VAL A 77 -9.21 5.89 11.87
N ILE A 78 -10.47 6.00 12.27
CA ILE A 78 -10.86 6.43 13.61
C ILE A 78 -10.28 5.49 14.67
N LYS A 79 -10.37 4.16 14.46
CA LYS A 79 -9.78 3.16 15.34
C LYS A 79 -8.25 3.24 15.39
N HIS A 80 -7.60 3.64 14.29
CA HIS A 80 -6.16 3.85 14.23
C HIS A 80 -5.70 5.14 14.91
N TRP A 81 -6.51 6.20 14.88
CA TRP A 81 -6.27 7.47 15.57
C TRP A 81 -6.47 7.35 17.09
N LEU A 82 -7.49 6.61 17.53
CA LEU A 82 -7.78 6.40 18.96
C LEU A 82 -6.86 5.38 19.66
N LYS A 83 -6.13 4.56 18.90
CA LYS A 83 -5.14 3.58 19.43
C LYS A 83 -3.70 4.10 19.43
N LYS A 84 -3.51 5.42 19.31
CA LYS A 84 -2.19 6.05 19.33
C LYS A 84 -2.04 6.93 20.56
#